data_AF-A0A0W1KL86-F1
#
_entry.id   AF-A0A0W1KL86-F1
#
_cell.length_a   1.000
_cell.length_b   1.000
_cell.length_c   1.000
_cell.angle_alpha   90.00
_cell.angle_beta   90.00
_cell.angle_gamma   90.00
#
_symmetry.space_group_name_H-M   'P 1'
#
loop_
_entity.id
_entity.type
_entity.pdbx_description
1 polymer ?
#
loop_
_entity_poly.entity_id
_entity_poly.type
_entity_poly.pdbx_seq_one_letter_code
_entity_poly.pdbx_strand_id
1 'polypeptide(L)'
;MRRRPGESYTAAGLIARATLGAAALVGVVTVIAALLVPAERLSILAGGGIAVLINLVTLSASALAARYFADAQGAAMVGAYVVKMAAFGVALLALRGSGLNLRVVVGVFALALLASLLVYSVLALRRAGPHVGQG
;
A
#
# COMPACT_ATOMS: atom_id res chain seq x y z
N MET A 1 -15.05 7.43 -22.29
CA MET A 1 -14.73 8.80 -21.83
C MET A 1 -13.49 9.30 -22.57
N ARG A 2 -13.66 10.25 -23.51
CA ARG A 2 -12.56 10.88 -24.27
C ARG A 2 -11.86 11.92 -23.37
N ARG A 3 -10.52 11.82 -23.26
CA ARG A 3 -9.67 12.70 -22.42
C ARG A 3 -9.38 14.02 -23.11
N ARG A 4 -9.27 15.12 -22.34
CA ARG A 4 -8.75 16.39 -22.83
C ARG A 4 -7.22 16.46 -22.65
N PRO A 5 -6.46 16.95 -23.63
CA PRO A 5 -5.03 17.23 -23.46
C PRO A 5 -4.87 18.31 -22.38
N GLY A 6 -4.02 18.05 -21.37
CA GLY A 6 -3.77 19.00 -20.26
C GLY A 6 -4.37 18.62 -18.90
N GLU A 7 -5.19 17.57 -18.81
CA GLU A 7 -5.60 17.02 -17.50
C GLU A 7 -4.40 16.33 -16.83
N SER A 8 -3.68 17.08 -15.99
CA SER A 8 -2.75 16.52 -15.02
C SER A 8 -3.53 15.62 -14.07
N TYR A 9 -3.12 14.36 -13.88
CA TYR A 9 -3.66 13.54 -12.79
C TYR A 9 -3.50 14.33 -11.49
N THR A 10 -4.60 14.64 -10.80
CA THR A 10 -4.52 15.22 -9.46
C THR A 10 -3.70 14.27 -8.59
N ALA A 11 -2.80 14.79 -7.74
CA ALA A 11 -1.91 13.97 -6.91
C ALA A 11 -2.69 12.88 -6.14
N ALA A 12 -3.92 13.19 -5.71
CA ALA A 12 -4.86 12.26 -5.09
C ALA A 12 -5.26 11.08 -5.99
N GLY A 13 -5.57 11.30 -7.27
CA GLY A 13 -5.94 10.23 -8.20
C GLY A 13 -4.78 9.27 -8.50
N LEU A 14 -3.56 9.78 -8.43
CA LEU A 14 -2.34 8.99 -8.64
C LEU A 14 -1.99 8.15 -7.41
N ILE A 15 -2.06 8.74 -6.21
CA ILE A 15 -1.94 8.02 -4.93
C ILE A 15 -3.00 6.93 -4.82
N ALA A 16 -4.23 7.21 -5.28
CA ALA A 16 -5.30 6.23 -5.25
C ALA A 16 -5.01 5.00 -6.13
N ARG A 17 -4.56 5.22 -7.36
CA ARG A 17 -4.16 4.15 -8.27
C ARG A 17 -2.93 3.39 -7.80
N ALA A 18 -1.94 4.09 -7.24
CA ALA A 18 -0.75 3.48 -6.66
C ALA A 18 -1.11 2.56 -5.51
N THR A 19 -1.98 3.01 -4.62
CA THR A 19 -2.43 2.23 -3.45
C THR A 19 -3.25 1.01 -3.85
N LEU A 20 -4.15 1.16 -4.83
CA LEU A 20 -4.92 0.03 -5.37
C LEU A 20 -4.03 -0.98 -6.08
N GLY A 21 -3.08 -0.53 -6.90
CA GLY A 21 -2.11 -1.39 -7.58
C GLY A 21 -1.22 -2.14 -6.59
N ALA A 22 -0.74 -1.46 -5.55
CA ALA A 22 0.02 -2.07 -4.47
C ALA A 22 -0.81 -3.11 -3.70
N ALA A 23 -2.06 -2.80 -3.35
CA ALA A 23 -2.95 -3.74 -2.67
C ALA A 23 -3.22 -4.99 -3.52
N ALA A 24 -3.48 -4.81 -4.83
CA ALA A 24 -3.68 -5.93 -5.75
C ALA A 24 -2.43 -6.81 -5.88
N LEU A 25 -1.25 -6.21 -6.05
CA LEU A 25 0.01 -6.95 -6.13
C LEU A 25 0.28 -7.74 -4.84
N VAL A 26 0.13 -7.10 -3.68
CA VAL A 26 0.28 -7.74 -2.38
C VAL A 26 -0.70 -8.90 -2.23
N GLY A 27 -1.96 -8.72 -2.63
CA GLY A 27 -2.96 -9.79 -2.61
C GLY A 27 -2.56 -11.00 -3.46
N VAL A 28 -2.14 -10.76 -4.72
CA VAL A 28 -1.69 -11.83 -5.63
C VAL A 28 -0.47 -12.57 -5.08
N VAL A 29 0.55 -11.82 -4.64
CA VAL A 29 1.78 -12.42 -4.07
C VAL A 29 1.46 -13.23 -2.81
N THR A 30 0.56 -12.73 -1.96
CA THR A 30 0.12 -13.45 -0.75
C THR A 30 -0.54 -14.78 -1.10
N VAL A 31 -1.45 -14.79 -2.08
CA VAL A 31 -2.13 -16.01 -2.52
C VAL A 31 -1.12 -17.01 -3.08
N ILE A 32 -0.20 -16.57 -3.92
CA ILE A 32 0.86 -17.44 -4.49
C ILE A 32 1.74 -18.00 -3.36
N ALA A 33 2.21 -17.17 -2.43
CA ALA A 33 3.03 -17.61 -1.31
C ALA A 33 2.29 -18.62 -0.41
N ALA A 34 1.00 -18.41 -0.19
CA ALA A 34 0.14 -19.30 0.59
C ALA A 34 -0.07 -20.67 -0.09
N LEU A 35 0.00 -20.74 -1.42
CA LEU A 35 -0.05 -21.99 -2.19
C LEU A 35 1.31 -22.73 -2.17
N LEU A 36 2.42 -22.00 -2.19
CA LEU A 36 3.77 -22.57 -2.20
C LEU A 36 4.21 -23.09 -0.82
N VAL A 37 3.69 -22.51 0.27
CA VAL A 37 4.07 -22.87 1.65
C VAL A 37 2.82 -23.27 2.45
N PRO A 38 2.28 -24.48 2.20
CA PRO A 38 1.00 -24.91 2.80
C PRO A 38 1.06 -25.02 4.32
N ALA A 39 2.23 -25.34 4.89
CA ALA A 39 2.44 -25.44 6.34
C ALA A 39 2.22 -24.10 7.07
N GLU A 40 2.44 -22.97 6.39
CA GLU A 40 2.33 -21.62 6.97
C GLU A 40 1.19 -20.81 6.32
N ARG A 41 0.28 -21.49 5.60
CA ARG A 41 -0.76 -20.86 4.78
C ARG A 41 -1.58 -19.83 5.55
N LEU A 42 -2.02 -20.16 6.76
CA LEU A 42 -2.85 -19.25 7.58
C LEU A 42 -2.05 -18.03 8.06
N SER A 43 -0.78 -18.22 8.44
CA SER A 43 0.14 -17.14 8.82
C SER A 43 0.38 -16.17 7.64
N ILE A 44 0.57 -16.72 6.43
CA ILE A 44 0.78 -15.95 5.21
C ILE A 44 -0.48 -15.15 4.83
N LEU A 45 -1.64 -15.80 4.84
CA LEU A 45 -2.91 -15.14 4.54
C LEU A 45 -3.24 -14.04 5.54
N ALA A 46 -2.96 -14.27 6.84
CA ALA A 46 -3.14 -13.25 7.87
C ALA A 46 -2.22 -12.03 7.62
N GLY A 47 -0.93 -12.27 7.38
CA GLY A 47 0.04 -11.19 7.11
C GLY A 47 -0.30 -10.38 5.85
N GLY A 48 -0.64 -11.06 4.76
CA GLY A 48 -1.03 -10.39 3.52
C GLY A 48 -2.39 -9.72 3.60
N GLY A 49 -3.37 -10.30 4.30
CA GLY A 49 -4.67 -9.69 4.57
C GLY A 49 -4.53 -8.40 5.38
N ILE A 50 -3.70 -8.41 6.42
CA ILE A 50 -3.36 -7.21 7.20
C ILE A 50 -2.71 -6.14 6.30
N ALA A 51 -1.77 -6.54 5.44
CA ALA A 51 -1.12 -5.61 4.52
C ALA A 51 -2.10 -4.96 3.52
N VAL A 52 -3.05 -5.73 2.98
CA VAL A 52 -4.10 -5.22 2.08
C VAL A 52 -5.03 -4.26 2.82
N LEU A 53 -5.50 -4.62 4.03
CA LEU A 53 -6.34 -3.75 4.85
C LEU A 53 -5.65 -2.43 5.17
N ILE A 54 -4.37 -2.48 5.53
CA ILE A 54 -3.57 -1.29 5.84
C ILE A 54 -3.43 -0.40 4.59
N ASN A 55 -3.25 -0.97 3.40
CA ASN A 55 -3.26 -0.20 2.15
C ASN A 55 -4.63 0.44 1.87
N LEU A 56 -5.75 -0.24 2.11
CA LEU A 56 -7.09 0.34 1.97
C LEU A 56 -7.36 1.49 2.95
N VAL A 57 -6.96 1.33 4.21
CA VAL A 57 -7.05 2.42 5.21
C VAL A 57 -6.22 3.63 4.78
N THR A 58 -5.06 3.39 4.17
CA THR A 58 -4.19 4.45 3.65
C THR A 58 -4.81 5.18 2.47
N LEU A 59 -5.50 4.45 1.60
CA LEU A 59 -6.26 5.05 0.51
C LEU A 59 -7.29 6.04 1.06
N SER A 60 -8.09 5.60 2.04
CA SER A 60 -9.11 6.42 2.70
C SER A 60 -8.49 7.63 3.41
N ALA A 61 -7.40 7.42 4.15
CA ALA A 61 -6.69 8.50 4.85
C ALA A 61 -6.07 9.50 3.87
N SER A 62 -5.50 9.05 2.75
CA SER A 62 -4.92 9.92 1.72
C SER A 62 -5.99 10.74 0.99
N ALA A 63 -7.17 10.17 0.75
CA ALA A 63 -8.30 10.87 0.17
C ALA A 63 -8.84 11.96 1.11
N LEU A 64 -8.88 11.68 2.42
CA LEU A 64 -9.25 12.66 3.44
C LEU A 64 -8.20 13.77 3.56
N ALA A 65 -6.91 13.40 3.63
CA ALA A 65 -5.81 14.35 3.71
C ALA A 65 -5.73 15.27 2.48
N ALA A 66 -5.92 14.74 1.28
CA ALA A 66 -5.95 15.54 0.06
C ALA A 66 -7.11 16.56 0.01
N ARG A 67 -8.20 16.30 0.76
CA ARG A 67 -9.38 17.18 0.82
C ARG A 67 -9.21 18.32 1.83
N TYR A 68 -8.43 18.12 2.90
CA TYR A 68 -8.31 19.07 4.01
C TYR A 68 -6.91 19.70 4.16
N PHE A 69 -5.86 19.10 3.58
CA PHE A 69 -4.46 19.48 3.80
C PHE A 69 -3.68 19.48 2.48
N ALA A 70 -3.93 20.47 1.61
CA ALA A 70 -3.29 20.58 0.30
C ALA A 70 -1.77 20.85 0.37
N ASP A 71 -1.31 21.63 1.37
CA ASP A 71 0.09 22.10 1.48
C ASP A 71 1.00 21.22 2.35
N ALA A 72 0.45 20.17 2.99
CA ALA A 72 1.17 19.33 3.96
C ALA A 72 1.37 17.88 3.50
N GLN A 73 1.47 17.62 2.19
CA GLN A 73 1.55 16.26 1.64
C GLN A 73 2.69 15.42 2.24
N GLY A 74 3.85 16.02 2.51
CA GLY A 74 4.98 15.33 3.16
C GLY A 74 4.65 14.87 4.59
N ALA A 75 4.12 15.77 5.42
CA ALA A 75 3.72 15.45 6.80
C ALA A 75 2.52 14.47 6.83
N ALA A 76 1.58 14.59 5.89
CA ALA A 76 0.46 13.67 5.75
C ALA A 76 0.92 12.26 5.36
N MET A 77 1.95 12.13 4.52
CA MET A 77 2.54 10.82 4.20
C MET A 77 3.25 10.19 5.40
N VAL A 78 4.03 10.98 6.16
CA VAL A 78 4.67 10.50 7.41
C VAL A 78 3.60 10.08 8.42
N GLY A 79 2.57 10.90 8.64
CA GLY A 79 1.44 10.55 9.51
C GLY A 79 0.72 9.28 9.08
N ALA A 80 0.48 9.09 7.77
CA ALA A 80 -0.09 7.86 7.25
C ALA A 80 0.77 6.63 7.57
N TYR A 81 2.10 6.72 7.43
CA TYR A 81 3.01 5.63 7.81
C TYR A 81 2.98 5.34 9.31
N VAL A 82 2.91 6.35 10.17
CA VAL A 82 2.77 6.15 11.62
C VAL A 82 1.47 5.41 11.94
N VAL A 83 0.35 5.80 11.32
CA VAL A 83 -0.93 5.11 11.46
C VAL A 83 -0.87 3.67 10.97
N LYS A 84 -0.19 3.40 9.84
CA LYS A 84 0.04 2.01 9.35
C LYS A 84 0.77 1.16 10.40
N MET A 85 1.82 1.70 11.02
CA MET A 85 2.61 0.96 12.00
C MET A 85 1.83 0.72 13.29
N ALA A 86 1.06 1.70 13.75
CA ALA A 86 0.16 1.52 14.90
C ALA A 86 -0.91 0.46 14.62
N ALA A 87 -1.57 0.53 13.45
CA ALA A 87 -2.57 -0.45 13.04
C ALA A 87 -1.98 -1.87 12.93
N PHE A 88 -0.75 -1.99 12.41
CA PHE A 88 -0.04 -3.25 12.37
C PHE A 88 0.29 -3.78 13.77
N GLY A 89 0.75 -2.92 14.68
CA GLY A 89 1.00 -3.28 16.08
C GLY A 89 -0.25 -3.80 16.79
N VAL A 90 -1.39 -3.15 16.59
CA VAL A 90 -2.70 -3.61 17.10
C VAL A 90 -3.08 -4.95 16.49
N ALA A 91 -2.87 -5.15 15.19
CA ALA A 91 -3.14 -6.43 14.53
C ALA A 91 -2.26 -7.56 15.11
N LEU A 92 -0.97 -7.30 15.37
CA LEU A 92 -0.09 -8.28 16.01
C LEU A 92 -0.54 -8.63 17.44
N LEU A 93 -0.99 -7.63 18.22
CA LEU A 93 -1.57 -7.86 19.54
C LEU A 93 -2.84 -8.72 19.45
N ALA A 94 -3.71 -8.46 18.47
CA ALA A 94 -4.92 -9.25 18.26
C ALA A 94 -4.64 -10.68 17.78
N LEU A 95 -3.53 -10.89 17.06
CA LEU A 95 -3.06 -12.21 16.65
C LEU A 95 -2.23 -12.92 17.73
N ARG A 96 -2.00 -12.29 18.89
CA ARG A 96 -1.25 -12.92 19.97
C ARG A 96 -2.09 -14.07 20.56
N GLY A 97 -1.59 -15.29 20.44
CA GLY A 97 -2.27 -16.49 20.96
C GLY A 97 -3.17 -17.21 19.95
N SER A 98 -3.23 -16.78 18.69
CA SER A 98 -4.03 -17.42 17.63
C SER A 98 -3.41 -18.69 17.03
N GLY A 99 -2.27 -19.16 17.56
CA GLY A 99 -1.52 -20.30 17.01
C GLY A 99 -0.78 -20.01 15.70
N LEU A 100 -0.87 -18.80 15.17
CA LEU A 100 -0.17 -18.38 13.95
C LEU A 100 1.32 -18.13 14.22
N ASN A 101 2.15 -18.39 13.21
CA ASN A 101 3.56 -18.06 13.27
C ASN A 101 3.77 -16.56 13.03
N LEU A 102 3.85 -15.79 14.12
CA LEU A 102 4.02 -14.33 14.07
C LEU A 102 5.27 -13.91 13.28
N ARG A 103 6.33 -14.73 13.24
CA ARG A 103 7.52 -14.41 12.43
C ARG A 103 7.19 -14.40 10.94
N VAL A 104 6.36 -15.34 10.49
CA VAL A 104 5.89 -15.39 9.10
C VAL A 104 4.93 -14.24 8.82
N VAL A 105 4.00 -13.95 9.73
CA VAL A 105 3.07 -12.79 9.59
C VAL A 105 3.86 -11.49 9.42
N VAL A 106 4.87 -11.25 10.27
CA VAL A 106 5.74 -10.07 10.20
C VAL A 106 6.58 -10.07 8.92
N GLY A 107 7.14 -11.21 8.52
CA GLY A 107 7.93 -11.33 7.29
C GLY A 107 7.11 -11.02 6.03
N VAL A 108 5.89 -11.56 5.94
CA VAL A 108 4.96 -11.30 4.83
C VAL A 108 4.53 -9.83 4.82
N PHE A 109 4.25 -9.25 5.99
CA PHE A 109 3.93 -7.82 6.09
C PHE A 109 5.09 -6.92 5.64
N ALA A 110 6.32 -7.23 6.05
CA ALA A 110 7.51 -6.49 5.62
C ALA A 110 7.73 -6.57 4.10
N LEU A 111 7.59 -7.77 3.51
CA LEU A 111 7.65 -7.95 2.06
C LEU A 111 6.55 -7.19 1.33
N ALA A 112 5.34 -7.14 1.89
CA ALA A 112 4.23 -6.39 1.32
C ALA A 112 4.48 -4.87 1.35
N LEU A 113 5.14 -4.36 2.38
CA LEU A 113 5.57 -2.95 2.45
C LEU A 113 6.62 -2.64 1.38
N LEU A 114 7.61 -3.53 1.19
CA LEU A 114 8.62 -3.37 0.13
C LEU A 114 8.00 -3.41 -1.26
N ALA A 115 7.06 -4.33 -1.51
CA ALA A 115 6.31 -4.39 -2.77
C ALA A 115 5.49 -3.10 -3.00
N SER A 116 4.84 -2.60 -1.95
CA SER A 116 4.10 -1.34 -2.00
C SER A 116 5.05 -0.16 -2.32
N LEU A 117 6.22 -0.10 -1.69
CA LEU A 117 7.22 0.91 -1.94
C LEU A 117 7.73 0.87 -3.39
N LEU A 118 8.00 -0.32 -3.93
CA LEU A 118 8.39 -0.49 -5.33
C LEU A 118 7.33 0.03 -6.30
N VAL A 119 6.05 -0.28 -6.07
CA VAL A 119 4.94 0.23 -6.90
C VAL A 119 4.87 1.76 -6.86
N TYR A 120 5.01 2.34 -5.66
CA TYR A 120 5.05 3.80 -5.49
C TYR A 120 6.25 4.43 -6.20
N SER A 121 7.45 3.84 -6.08
CA SER A 121 8.67 4.31 -6.74
C SER A 121 8.57 4.23 -8.26
N VAL A 122 8.03 3.15 -8.82
CA VAL A 122 7.84 2.99 -10.27
C VAL A 122 6.86 4.03 -10.81
N LEU A 123 5.78 4.31 -10.08
CA LEU A 123 4.81 5.34 -10.48
C LEU A 123 5.39 6.75 -10.35
N ALA A 124 6.22 7.01 -9.34
CA ALA A 124 6.95 8.27 -9.20
C ALA A 124 7.98 8.47 -10.33
N LEU A 125 8.75 7.43 -10.69
CA LEU A 125 9.71 7.48 -11.79
C LEU A 125 9.05 7.65 -13.17
N ARG A 126 7.90 7.01 -13.41
CA ARG A 126 7.11 7.24 -14.63
C ARG A 126 6.61 8.68 -14.77
N ARG A 127 6.52 9.43 -13.68
CA ARG A 127 6.20 10.88 -13.69
C ARG A 127 7.44 11.75 -14.01
N ALA A 128 8.64 11.27 -13.70
CA ALA A 128 9.90 11.95 -14.02
C ALA A 128 10.42 11.67 -15.44
N GLY A 129 9.69 10.88 -16.24
CA GLY A 129 9.99 10.69 -17.66
C GLY A 129 10.01 12.03 -18.42
N PRO A 130 10.87 12.15 -19.46
CA PRO A 130 11.12 13.43 -20.13
C PRO A 130 9.79 14.02 -20.61
N HIS A 131 9.53 15.26 -20.21
CA HIS A 131 8.45 16.04 -20.79
C HIS A 131 8.79 16.23 -22.27
N VAL A 132 8.23 15.38 -23.12
CA VAL A 132 8.29 15.60 -24.57
C VAL A 132 7.57 16.90 -24.84
N GLY A 133 8.32 17.84 -25.39
CA GLY A 133 8.07 19.27 -25.36
C GLY A 133 6.66 19.69 -25.79
N GLN A 134 6.16 20.71 -25.11
CA GLN A 134 5.34 21.71 -25.78
C GLN A 134 6.31 22.61 -26.57
N GLY A 135 6.55 22.23 -27.81
CA GLY A 135 7.01 23.13 -28.88
C GLY A 135 5.82 23.52 -29.72
#